data_AF-A0A928HED4-F1
#
_entry.id   AF-A0A928HED4-F1
#
_cell.length_a   1.000
_cell.length_b   1.000
_cell.length_c   1.000
_cell.angle_alpha   90.00
_cell.angle_beta   90.00
_cell.angle_gamma   90.00
#
_symmetry.space_group_name_H-M   'P 1'
#
loop_
_entity.id
_entity.type
_entity.pdbx_description
1 polymer ?
#
loop_
_entity_poly.entity_id
_entity_poly.type
_entity_poly.pdbx_seq_one_letter_code
_entity_poly.pdbx_strand_id
1 'polypeptide(L)'
;MKLLINIITYFCIPVCLFAQQYRPLPVDKDGKLSPASKFVSANSIVQTTNLSVFVDLYRDGIDDTAGMRHDDNAGHSVYWSDCELKVLDKNGNIIYFFSTIAFANKQVQALHDSKYNDNEATVYYYVSGGNTNGVCVKPKKKLTNFNLSIGAIESAYNGTSDANDNKVRITAIQIYPSAKFREVFLNPENSIMVWRQSINSAETDGKGGKCWRPAIIQFIR
;
A
#
# COMPACT_ATOMS: atom_id res chain seq x y z
N MET A 1 61.83 26.88 -2.98
CA MET A 1 60.54 27.47 -3.40
C MET A 1 59.60 26.32 -3.75
N LYS A 2 58.38 26.35 -3.23
CA LYS A 2 57.37 25.28 -3.13
C LYS A 2 56.96 24.69 -4.49
N LEU A 3 56.71 23.37 -4.55
CA LEU A 3 55.37 22.83 -4.86
C LEU A 3 55.32 21.30 -4.58
N LEU A 4 54.58 20.94 -3.53
CA LEU A 4 54.10 19.57 -3.26
C LEU A 4 52.81 19.38 -4.07
N ILE A 5 52.76 18.39 -4.95
CA ILE A 5 51.51 17.94 -5.59
C ILE A 5 51.14 16.60 -4.93
N ASN A 6 50.20 16.67 -3.99
CA ASN A 6 49.49 15.51 -3.46
C ASN A 6 48.36 15.16 -4.43
N ILE A 7 48.46 14.02 -5.12
CA ILE A 7 47.32 13.40 -5.81
C ILE A 7 46.80 12.30 -4.88
N ILE A 8 45.72 12.58 -4.16
CA ILE A 8 44.94 11.56 -3.47
C ILE A 8 43.91 11.03 -4.46
N THR A 9 44.18 9.86 -5.01
CA THR A 9 43.23 9.11 -5.84
C THR A 9 42.17 8.51 -4.93
N TYR A 10 40.95 9.05 -4.96
CA TYR A 10 39.78 8.44 -4.33
C TYR A 10 39.39 7.18 -5.10
N PHE A 11 39.79 6.01 -4.60
CA PHE A 11 39.20 4.74 -5.00
C PHE A 11 37.86 4.58 -4.28
N CYS A 12 36.75 4.89 -4.98
CA CYS A 12 35.42 4.48 -4.55
C CYS A 12 35.30 2.97 -4.72
N ILE A 13 35.55 2.21 -3.65
CA ILE A 13 35.20 0.79 -3.61
C ILE A 13 33.68 0.71 -3.48
N PRO A 14 32.96 0.07 -4.43
CA PRO A 14 31.55 -0.22 -4.23
C PRO A 14 31.46 -1.23 -3.08
N VAL A 15 30.86 -0.83 -1.96
CA VAL A 15 30.45 -1.77 -0.92
C VAL A 15 29.32 -2.58 -1.53
N CYS A 16 29.68 -3.72 -2.13
CA CYS A 16 28.74 -4.79 -2.37
C CYS A 16 28.12 -5.11 -1.00
N LEU A 17 26.83 -4.77 -0.84
CA LEU A 17 26.03 -5.27 0.27
C LEU A 17 26.14 -6.79 0.23
N PHE A 18 26.93 -7.36 1.13
CA PHE A 18 26.93 -8.80 1.36
C PHE A 18 25.47 -9.20 1.54
N ALA A 19 25.02 -10.15 0.72
CA ALA A 19 23.78 -10.86 0.98
C ALA A 19 23.86 -11.31 2.45
N GLN A 20 22.95 -10.80 3.28
CA GLN A 20 22.97 -11.01 4.72
C GLN A 20 22.76 -12.51 4.97
N GLN A 21 23.87 -13.24 5.09
CA GLN A 21 23.86 -14.67 5.34
C GLN A 21 23.07 -14.90 6.63
N TYR A 22 22.00 -15.71 6.57
CA TYR A 22 21.22 -16.05 7.75
C TYR A 22 22.15 -16.58 8.84
N ARG A 23 21.97 -16.10 10.06
CA ARG A 23 22.61 -16.67 11.24
C ARG A 23 22.18 -18.13 11.34
N PRO A 24 23.11 -19.06 11.63
CA PRO A 24 22.79 -20.46 11.79
C PRO A 24 21.69 -20.65 12.84
N LEU A 25 20.93 -21.73 12.71
CA LEU A 25 19.87 -22.09 13.66
C LEU A 25 20.40 -22.00 15.09
N PRO A 26 19.85 -21.13 15.96
CA PRO A 26 20.29 -21.09 17.35
C PRO A 26 20.08 -22.47 17.95
N VAL A 27 21.09 -23.01 18.59
CA VAL A 27 20.95 -24.19 19.44
C VAL A 27 20.65 -23.73 20.86
N ASP A 28 19.81 -24.47 21.56
CA ASP A 28 19.64 -24.27 23.00
C ASP A 28 20.87 -24.75 23.78
N LYS A 29 20.82 -24.63 25.11
CA LYS A 29 21.94 -24.99 25.99
C LYS A 29 22.29 -26.48 25.94
N ASP A 30 21.39 -27.31 25.40
CA ASP A 30 21.54 -28.76 25.32
C ASP A 30 21.93 -29.22 23.90
N GLY A 31 22.27 -28.29 23.00
CA GLY A 31 22.67 -28.57 21.63
C GLY A 31 21.51 -28.97 20.72
N LYS A 32 20.26 -28.85 21.16
CA LYS A 32 19.08 -29.10 20.32
C LYS A 32 18.73 -27.84 19.53
N LEU A 33 18.11 -28.04 18.36
CA LEU A 33 17.59 -26.93 17.57
C LEU A 33 16.60 -26.13 18.42
N SER A 34 16.86 -24.83 18.55
CA SER A 34 15.91 -23.95 19.24
C SER A 34 14.55 -23.95 18.54
N PRO A 35 13.45 -23.69 19.27
CA PRO A 35 12.14 -23.53 18.67
C PRO A 35 12.15 -22.52 17.51
N ALA A 36 11.33 -22.74 16.48
CA ALA A 36 11.30 -21.90 15.27
C ALA A 36 11.15 -20.39 15.57
N SER A 37 10.46 -20.03 16.65
CA SER A 37 10.31 -18.65 17.13
C SER A 37 11.64 -17.95 17.48
N LYS A 38 12.61 -18.69 18.04
CA LYS A 38 13.95 -18.16 18.35
C LYS A 38 14.79 -17.96 17.09
N PHE A 39 14.67 -18.85 16.11
CA PHE A 39 15.31 -18.68 14.80
C PHE A 39 14.76 -17.46 14.06
N VAL A 40 13.44 -17.32 14.00
CA VAL A 40 12.76 -16.17 13.37
C VAL A 40 13.19 -14.86 14.01
N SER A 41 13.25 -14.81 15.35
CA SER A 41 13.70 -13.62 16.10
C SER A 41 15.19 -13.33 15.90
N ALA A 42 16.05 -14.34 15.99
CA ALA A 42 17.51 -14.18 15.86
C ALA A 42 17.95 -13.77 14.45
N ASN A 43 17.14 -14.09 13.44
CA ASN A 43 17.38 -13.77 12.04
C ASN A 43 16.53 -12.61 11.53
N SER A 44 15.72 -11.97 12.39
CA SER A 44 14.79 -10.91 12.02
C SER A 44 13.95 -11.28 10.79
N ILE A 45 13.55 -12.56 10.66
CA ILE A 45 12.90 -13.08 9.44
C ILE A 45 11.54 -12.43 9.23
N VAL A 46 10.84 -12.15 10.33
CA VAL A 46 9.63 -11.33 10.36
C VAL A 46 9.90 -10.19 11.31
N GLN A 47 10.09 -8.97 10.78
CA GLN A 47 10.09 -7.78 11.61
C GLN A 47 8.65 -7.28 11.71
N THR A 48 8.06 -7.33 12.90
CA THR A 48 6.72 -6.80 13.19
C THR A 48 6.70 -5.26 13.21
N THR A 49 7.81 -4.60 12.85
CA THR A 49 7.96 -3.15 12.87
C THR A 49 7.36 -2.50 11.63
N ASN A 50 7.36 -3.19 10.48
CA ASN A 50 6.82 -2.66 9.22
C ASN A 50 5.62 -3.52 8.77
N LEU A 51 4.45 -3.23 9.34
CA LEU A 51 3.18 -3.74 8.86
C LEU A 51 2.64 -2.84 7.75
N SER A 52 2.11 -3.46 6.70
CA SER A 52 1.33 -2.77 5.68
C SER A 52 0.00 -3.48 5.46
N VAL A 53 -1.02 -2.68 5.17
CA VAL A 53 -2.30 -3.15 4.65
C VAL A 53 -2.19 -3.17 3.13
N PHE A 54 -2.28 -4.37 2.56
CA PHE A 54 -2.33 -4.58 1.12
C PHE A 54 -3.78 -4.60 0.66
N VAL A 55 -4.10 -3.68 -0.24
CA VAL A 55 -5.42 -3.55 -0.85
C VAL A 55 -5.29 -4.01 -2.29
N ASP A 56 -5.86 -5.18 -2.58
CA ASP A 56 -5.96 -5.69 -3.93
C ASP A 56 -7.12 -4.98 -4.65
N LEU A 57 -6.75 -4.16 -5.62
CA LEU A 57 -7.66 -3.39 -6.44
C LEU A 57 -8.08 -4.17 -7.68
N TYR A 58 -7.92 -5.49 -7.76
CA TYR A 58 -8.35 -6.29 -8.92
C TYR A 58 -9.28 -7.45 -8.53
N ARG A 59 -9.53 -7.64 -7.23
CA ARG A 59 -10.11 -8.88 -6.69
C ARG A 59 -11.64 -9.01 -6.86
N ASP A 60 -12.12 -8.99 -8.10
CA ASP A 60 -13.48 -9.44 -8.46
C ASP A 60 -13.46 -10.50 -9.59
N GLY A 61 -12.28 -10.93 -10.08
CA GLY A 61 -12.19 -12.00 -11.09
C GLY A 61 -12.88 -11.65 -12.41
N ILE A 62 -13.13 -10.35 -12.65
CA ILE A 62 -13.73 -9.86 -13.89
C ILE A 62 -12.77 -10.20 -15.03
N ASP A 63 -13.31 -10.93 -15.99
CA ASP A 63 -12.63 -11.32 -17.21
C ASP A 63 -12.44 -10.07 -18.10
N ASP A 64 -11.22 -9.55 -18.14
CA ASP A 64 -10.80 -8.46 -19.03
C ASP A 64 -10.97 -8.81 -20.53
N THR A 65 -11.20 -10.08 -20.88
CA THR A 65 -11.41 -10.54 -22.26
C THR A 65 -12.89 -10.62 -22.66
N ALA A 66 -13.80 -10.73 -21.69
CA ALA A 66 -15.22 -10.57 -21.92
C ALA A 66 -15.50 -9.08 -22.06
N GLY A 67 -15.37 -8.57 -23.28
CA GLY A 67 -15.38 -7.17 -23.67
C GLY A 67 -16.10 -6.27 -22.67
N MET A 68 -15.35 -5.31 -22.11
CA MET A 68 -15.81 -4.16 -21.33
C MET A 68 -17.31 -4.05 -21.45
N ARG A 69 -18.06 -4.52 -20.44
CA ARG A 69 -19.52 -4.39 -20.45
C ARG A 69 -19.82 -2.91 -20.59
N HIS A 70 -20.11 -2.54 -21.82
CA HIS A 70 -20.79 -1.35 -22.24
C HIS A 70 -22.17 -1.43 -21.58
N ASP A 71 -22.24 -1.09 -20.29
CA ASP A 71 -23.45 -0.44 -19.81
C ASP A 71 -23.43 0.95 -20.46
N ASP A 72 -24.03 0.96 -21.66
CA ASP A 72 -24.97 1.95 -22.14
C ASP A 72 -24.66 3.45 -21.90
N ASN A 73 -23.41 3.87 -22.08
CA ASN A 73 -22.97 4.96 -22.96
C ASN A 73 -21.53 5.37 -22.58
N ALA A 74 -20.62 5.26 -23.56
CA ALA A 74 -19.19 5.63 -23.51
C ALA A 74 -18.26 4.69 -22.71
N GLY A 75 -17.14 4.29 -23.34
CA GLY A 75 -16.21 3.25 -22.89
C GLY A 75 -15.38 3.59 -21.65
N HIS A 76 -16.01 3.63 -20.48
CA HIS A 76 -15.32 3.83 -19.20
C HIS A 76 -14.78 2.50 -18.66
N SER A 77 -13.47 2.27 -18.81
CA SER A 77 -12.79 1.24 -18.02
C SER A 77 -12.75 1.70 -16.56
N VAL A 78 -13.60 1.12 -15.71
CA VAL A 78 -13.65 1.43 -14.28
C VAL A 78 -12.47 0.77 -13.59
N TYR A 79 -11.35 1.47 -13.47
CA TYR A 79 -10.25 1.00 -12.64
C TYR A 79 -10.38 1.55 -11.24
N TRP A 80 -10.36 0.65 -10.27
CA TRP A 80 -10.27 0.97 -8.85
C TRP A 80 -8.96 1.71 -8.59
N SER A 81 -9.03 3.02 -8.38
CA SER A 81 -7.82 3.84 -8.19
C SER A 81 -7.55 4.13 -6.71
N ASP A 82 -8.55 3.96 -5.86
CA ASP A 82 -8.55 4.50 -4.52
C ASP A 82 -9.23 3.56 -3.51
N CYS A 83 -8.98 3.79 -2.23
CA CYS A 83 -9.60 3.02 -1.15
C CYS A 83 -9.73 3.85 0.13
N GLU A 84 -10.62 3.39 1.01
CA GLU A 84 -10.68 3.78 2.41
C GLU A 84 -10.34 2.60 3.31
N LEU A 85 -9.62 2.87 4.40
CA LEU A 85 -9.23 1.92 5.42
C LEU A 85 -9.82 2.35 6.76
N LYS A 86 -10.50 1.41 7.42
CA LYS A 86 -11.03 1.57 8.77
C LYS A 86 -10.59 0.41 9.65
N VAL A 87 -10.39 0.69 10.92
CA VAL A 87 -10.29 -0.36 11.94
C VAL A 87 -11.40 -0.15 12.95
N LEU A 88 -12.10 -1.24 13.25
CA LEU A 88 -13.17 -1.29 14.25
C LEU A 88 -12.66 -2.03 15.50
N ASP A 89 -13.02 -1.55 16.67
CA ASP A 89 -12.86 -2.30 17.91
C ASP A 89 -13.87 -3.46 17.99
N LYS A 90 -13.78 -4.28 19.05
CA LYS A 90 -14.72 -5.39 19.30
C LYS A 90 -16.19 -5.00 19.43
N ASN A 91 -16.48 -3.72 19.66
CA ASN A 91 -17.83 -3.20 19.80
C ASN A 91 -18.32 -2.54 18.50
N GLY A 92 -17.50 -2.52 17.44
CA GLY A 92 -17.82 -1.90 16.16
C GLY A 92 -17.51 -0.39 16.11
N ASN A 93 -16.84 0.19 17.10
CA ASN A 93 -16.45 1.60 17.06
C ASN A 93 -15.22 1.79 16.17
N ILE A 94 -15.21 2.87 15.39
CA ILE A 94 -14.04 3.25 14.59
C ILE A 94 -12.91 3.71 15.51
N ILE A 95 -11.74 3.12 15.33
CA ILE A 95 -10.51 3.44 16.07
C ILE A 95 -9.32 3.78 15.15
N TYR A 96 -9.54 3.72 13.84
CA TYR A 96 -8.60 4.14 12.81
C TYR A 96 -9.37 4.53 11.54
N PHE A 97 -8.94 5.59 10.88
CA PHE A 97 -9.39 5.96 9.55
C PHE A 97 -8.25 6.51 8.70
N PHE A 98 -8.22 6.05 7.46
CA PHE A 98 -7.37 6.60 6.41
C PHE A 98 -8.08 6.48 5.06
N SER A 99 -7.78 7.39 4.13
CA SER A 99 -8.31 7.37 2.77
C SER A 99 -7.22 7.73 1.76
N THR A 100 -7.25 7.14 0.58
CA THR A 100 -6.45 7.69 -0.54
C THR A 100 -7.21 8.74 -1.33
N ILE A 101 -8.50 8.93 -1.05
CA ILE A 101 -9.39 9.89 -1.71
C ILE A 101 -9.21 11.25 -1.03
N ALA A 102 -8.22 12.03 -1.48
CA ALA A 102 -8.02 13.41 -1.06
C ALA A 102 -8.06 13.59 0.48
N PHE A 103 -7.35 12.74 1.23
CA PHE A 103 -7.40 12.70 2.69
C PHE A 103 -7.05 14.02 3.40
N ALA A 104 -6.29 14.91 2.78
CA ALA A 104 -6.02 16.25 3.31
C ALA A 104 -7.22 17.22 3.16
N ASN A 105 -8.27 16.83 2.43
CA ASN A 105 -9.51 17.58 2.34
C ASN A 105 -10.25 17.54 3.69
N LYS A 106 -10.58 18.73 4.22
CA LYS A 106 -11.28 18.89 5.50
C LYS A 106 -12.60 18.12 5.57
N GLN A 107 -13.34 17.99 4.48
CA GLN A 107 -14.61 17.24 4.45
C GLN A 107 -14.36 15.74 4.68
N VAL A 108 -13.30 15.19 4.08
CA VAL A 108 -12.90 13.78 4.28
C VAL A 108 -12.42 13.56 5.70
N GLN A 109 -11.59 14.46 6.24
CA GLN A 109 -11.12 14.36 7.62
C GLN A 109 -12.23 14.52 8.65
N ALA A 110 -13.27 15.30 8.34
CA ALA A 110 -14.41 15.52 9.22
C ALA A 110 -15.41 14.34 9.26
N LEU A 111 -15.24 13.32 8.43
CA LEU A 111 -16.07 12.11 8.47
C LEU A 111 -15.93 11.37 9.81
N HIS A 112 -14.79 11.51 10.48
CA HIS A 112 -14.44 10.84 11.73
C HIS A 112 -13.73 11.79 12.69
N ASP A 113 -13.76 11.46 13.99
CA ASP A 113 -13.01 12.20 15.01
C ASP A 113 -11.51 12.18 14.64
N SER A 114 -10.88 13.36 14.67
CA SER A 114 -9.51 13.58 14.21
C SER A 114 -8.48 12.71 14.93
N LYS A 115 -8.77 12.22 16.14
CA LYS A 115 -7.87 11.31 16.87
C LYS A 115 -7.69 9.97 16.16
N TYR A 116 -8.65 9.55 15.33
CA TYR A 116 -8.62 8.31 14.55
C TYR A 116 -8.00 8.48 13.16
N ASN A 117 -7.81 9.71 12.70
CA ASN A 117 -7.26 10.00 11.38
C ASN A 117 -5.73 9.81 11.37
N ASP A 118 -5.24 9.00 10.43
CA ASP A 118 -3.81 8.75 10.27
C ASP A 118 -3.14 9.70 9.26
N ASN A 119 -2.77 10.89 9.74
CA ASN A 119 -2.13 11.93 8.93
C ASN A 119 -0.67 11.63 8.55
N GLU A 120 -0.10 10.55 9.09
CA GLU A 120 1.31 10.18 8.92
C GLU A 120 1.47 8.84 8.17
N ALA A 121 0.36 8.25 7.70
CA ALA A 121 0.39 7.03 6.93
C ALA A 121 1.25 7.21 5.66
N THR A 122 2.10 6.21 5.40
CA THR A 122 2.85 6.16 4.14
C THR A 122 2.11 5.26 3.15
N VAL A 123 1.90 5.74 1.93
CA VAL A 123 1.15 5.00 0.92
C VAL A 123 1.99 4.78 -0.32
N TYR A 124 1.97 3.55 -0.83
CA TYR A 124 2.47 3.19 -2.14
C TYR A 124 1.35 2.59 -2.98
N TYR A 125 1.41 2.76 -4.30
CA TYR A 125 0.44 2.16 -5.22
C TYR A 125 1.14 1.61 -6.46
N TYR A 126 0.50 0.63 -7.07
CA TYR A 126 1.04 -0.18 -8.15
C TYR A 126 0.31 0.16 -9.44
N VAL A 127 1.05 0.74 -10.39
CA VAL A 127 0.53 1.08 -11.72
C VAL A 127 0.86 -0.07 -12.67
N SER A 128 -0.13 -0.56 -13.40
CA SER A 128 0.05 -1.56 -14.45
C SER A 128 0.15 -0.90 -15.84
N GLY A 129 0.64 -1.67 -16.82
CA GLY A 129 0.86 -1.25 -18.19
C GLY A 129 2.33 -1.26 -18.61
N GLY A 130 2.56 -1.11 -19.92
CA GLY A 130 3.90 -1.18 -20.51
C GLY A 130 4.87 -0.14 -19.94
N ASN A 131 6.13 -0.52 -19.84
CA ASN A 131 7.26 0.35 -19.53
C ASN A 131 8.06 0.57 -20.82
N THR A 132 8.61 1.78 -21.02
CA THR A 132 9.44 2.14 -22.20
C THR A 132 10.66 1.25 -22.36
N ASN A 133 11.10 0.59 -21.28
CA ASN A 133 12.27 -0.27 -21.26
C ASN A 133 11.95 -1.75 -21.58
N GLY A 134 10.76 -2.06 -22.10
CA GLY A 134 10.35 -3.43 -22.45
C GLY A 134 10.01 -4.33 -21.25
N VAL A 135 10.07 -3.79 -20.02
CA VAL A 135 9.66 -4.50 -18.81
C VAL A 135 8.13 -4.41 -18.68
N CYS A 136 7.44 -5.55 -18.61
CA CYS A 136 5.97 -5.60 -18.50
C CYS A 136 5.43 -5.31 -17.09
N VAL A 137 6.25 -4.71 -16.22
CA VAL A 137 5.92 -4.29 -14.86
C VAL A 137 6.52 -2.91 -14.55
N LYS A 138 5.87 -2.17 -13.65
CA LYS A 138 6.34 -0.85 -13.17
C LYS A 138 6.68 -0.91 -11.68
N PRO A 139 7.68 -0.13 -11.22
CA PRO A 139 7.92 0.03 -9.79
C PRO A 139 6.71 0.71 -9.12
N LYS A 140 6.48 0.38 -7.85
CA LYS A 140 5.44 1.06 -7.05
C LYS A 140 5.78 2.55 -6.89
N LYS A 141 4.77 3.40 -6.92
CA LYS A 141 4.88 4.86 -6.70
C LYS A 141 4.50 5.20 -5.26
N LYS A 142 5.12 6.22 -4.67
CA LYS A 142 4.71 6.76 -3.36
C LYS A 142 3.66 7.85 -3.59
N LEU A 143 2.56 7.81 -2.84
CA LEU A 143 1.62 8.93 -2.80
C LEU A 143 2.21 10.05 -1.96
N THR A 144 2.33 11.24 -2.54
CA THR A 144 2.94 12.42 -1.90
C THR A 144 1.97 13.59 -1.74
N ASN A 145 0.90 13.63 -2.54
CA ASN A 145 -0.11 14.68 -2.48
C ASN A 145 -1.45 14.11 -2.01
N PHE A 146 -1.73 14.21 -0.72
CA PHE A 146 -2.98 13.76 -0.12
C PHE A 146 -4.15 14.74 -0.33
N ASN A 147 -3.98 15.85 -1.06
CA ASN A 147 -5.10 16.73 -1.44
C ASN A 147 -5.90 16.18 -2.64
N LEU A 148 -5.35 15.19 -3.33
CA LEU A 148 -5.95 14.57 -4.52
C LEU A 148 -6.11 13.06 -4.29
N SER A 149 -7.03 12.45 -5.05
CA SER A 149 -7.08 11.00 -5.16
C SER A 149 -5.94 10.47 -6.04
N ILE A 150 -5.61 9.18 -5.89
CA ILE A 150 -4.62 8.54 -6.78
C ILE A 150 -5.10 8.61 -8.23
N GLY A 151 -6.39 8.38 -8.47
CA GLY A 151 -6.98 8.49 -9.80
C GLY A 151 -6.75 9.86 -10.45
N ALA A 152 -6.94 10.95 -9.69
CA ALA A 152 -6.73 12.31 -10.17
C ALA A 152 -5.25 12.65 -10.44
N ILE A 153 -4.33 12.10 -9.64
CA ILE A 153 -2.89 12.29 -9.84
C ILE A 153 -2.44 11.62 -11.13
N GLU A 154 -2.90 10.39 -11.38
CA GLU A 154 -2.46 9.61 -12.53
C GLU A 154 -3.16 10.02 -13.83
N SER A 155 -4.36 10.61 -13.77
CA SER A 155 -5.03 11.16 -14.96
C SER A 155 -4.38 12.43 -15.49
N ALA A 156 -3.94 13.32 -14.59
CA ALA A 156 -3.19 14.52 -14.95
C ALA A 156 -1.85 14.19 -15.65
N TYR A 157 -1.24 13.05 -15.34
CA TYR A 157 0.01 12.60 -15.97
C TYR A 157 -0.17 12.11 -17.42
N ASN A 158 -1.35 11.62 -17.78
CA ASN A 158 -1.63 11.08 -19.12
C ASN A 158 -2.22 12.10 -20.10
N GLY A 159 -2.30 13.39 -19.73
CA GLY A 159 -2.73 14.46 -20.64
C GLY A 159 -4.23 14.42 -21.00
N THR A 160 -5.02 13.55 -20.38
CA THR A 160 -6.47 13.49 -20.53
C THR A 160 -7.12 14.34 -19.44
N SER A 161 -7.71 15.47 -19.81
CA SER A 161 -8.39 16.42 -18.92
C SER A 161 -9.75 15.92 -18.39
N ASP A 162 -10.12 14.68 -18.68
CA ASP A 162 -11.41 14.11 -18.32
C ASP A 162 -11.23 13.20 -17.10
N ALA A 163 -11.73 13.63 -15.95
CA ALA A 163 -11.64 12.90 -14.68
C ALA A 163 -12.34 11.53 -14.71
N ASN A 164 -13.13 11.27 -15.76
CA ASN A 164 -13.84 10.02 -16.03
C ASN A 164 -13.09 9.06 -16.97
N ASP A 165 -11.96 9.49 -17.53
CA ASP A 165 -11.10 8.71 -18.45
C ASP A 165 -9.77 8.33 -17.78
N ASN A 166 -9.86 7.90 -16.50
CA ASN A 166 -8.73 7.44 -15.71
C ASN A 166 -8.26 6.06 -16.19
N LYS A 167 -7.64 6.00 -17.37
CA LYS A 167 -7.15 4.78 -18.02
C LYS A 167 -5.97 4.12 -17.29
N VAL A 168 -5.49 4.70 -16.20
CA VAL A 168 -4.35 4.16 -15.45
C VAL A 168 -4.82 3.04 -14.54
N ARG A 169 -4.41 1.81 -14.90
CA ARG A 169 -4.69 0.61 -14.12
C ARG A 169 -3.89 0.64 -12.82
N ILE A 170 -4.54 0.95 -11.70
CA ILE A 170 -3.97 0.76 -10.37
C ILE A 170 -4.36 -0.64 -9.91
N THR A 171 -3.37 -1.52 -9.70
CA THR A 171 -3.64 -2.94 -9.38
C THR A 171 -3.62 -3.20 -7.88
N ALA A 172 -2.92 -2.38 -7.12
CA ALA A 172 -2.88 -2.50 -5.67
C ALA A 172 -2.47 -1.19 -5.00
N ILE A 173 -2.86 -1.06 -3.73
CA ILE A 173 -2.39 -0.03 -2.81
C ILE A 173 -1.80 -0.71 -1.58
N GLN A 174 -0.66 -0.21 -1.10
CA GLN A 174 -0.05 -0.56 0.17
C GLN A 174 -0.09 0.66 1.10
N ILE A 175 -0.79 0.52 2.22
CA ILE A 175 -0.86 1.53 3.27
C ILE A 175 -0.01 1.06 4.43
N TYR A 176 0.93 1.88 4.87
CA TYR A 176 1.74 1.67 6.06
C TYR A 176 1.20 2.62 7.14
N PRO A 177 0.43 2.11 8.12
CA PRO A 177 -0.07 2.93 9.20
C PRO A 177 1.08 3.57 9.98
N SER A 178 0.87 4.79 10.49
CA SER A 178 1.87 5.43 11.33
C SER A 178 2.08 4.68 12.65
N ALA A 179 3.24 4.89 13.27
CA ALA A 179 3.62 4.23 14.51
C ALA A 179 2.58 4.41 15.63
N LYS A 180 1.88 5.57 15.64
CA LYS A 180 0.79 5.88 16.59
C LYS A 180 -0.32 4.83 16.59
N PHE A 181 -0.65 4.27 15.42
CA PHE A 181 -1.76 3.34 15.28
C PHE A 181 -1.33 1.87 15.23
N ARG A 182 -0.04 1.58 15.35
CA ARG A 182 0.49 0.22 15.21
C ARG A 182 -0.26 -0.82 16.06
N GLU A 183 -0.48 -0.53 17.34
CA GLU A 183 -1.14 -1.47 18.26
C GLU A 183 -2.62 -1.72 17.90
N VAL A 184 -3.28 -0.79 17.19
CA VAL A 184 -4.63 -0.98 16.67
C VAL A 184 -4.67 -2.12 15.65
N PHE A 185 -3.64 -2.26 14.81
CA PHE A 185 -3.56 -3.30 13.79
C PHE A 185 -3.06 -4.66 14.32
N LEU A 186 -2.45 -4.68 15.51
CA LEU A 186 -1.93 -5.90 16.13
C LEU A 186 -2.93 -6.57 17.10
N ASN A 187 -3.99 -5.86 17.49
CA ASN A 187 -5.01 -6.42 18.36
C ASN A 187 -5.94 -7.37 17.59
N PRO A 188 -6.01 -8.67 17.96
CA PRO A 188 -6.83 -9.66 17.26
C PRO A 188 -8.34 -9.46 17.44
N GLU A 189 -8.78 -8.67 18.42
CA GLU A 189 -10.20 -8.34 18.59
C GLU A 189 -10.67 -7.23 17.62
N ASN A 190 -9.74 -6.57 16.93
CA ASN A 190 -10.05 -5.50 16.01
C ASN A 190 -10.30 -6.04 14.60
N SER A 191 -11.28 -5.45 13.90
CA SER A 191 -11.57 -5.76 12.50
C SER A 191 -10.96 -4.70 11.59
N ILE A 192 -10.05 -5.12 10.71
CA ILE A 192 -9.41 -4.23 9.73
C ILE A 192 -10.16 -4.34 8.41
N MET A 193 -10.83 -3.26 8.04
CA MET A 193 -11.79 -3.21 6.95
C MET A 193 -11.35 -2.24 5.87
N VAL A 194 -11.46 -2.66 4.62
CA VAL A 194 -11.18 -1.83 3.45
C VAL A 194 -12.41 -1.74 2.57
N TRP A 195 -12.62 -0.54 2.01
CA TRP A 195 -13.52 -0.33 0.90
C TRP A 195 -12.73 0.20 -0.29
N ARG A 196 -13.06 -0.30 -1.49
CA ARG A 196 -12.40 0.08 -2.74
C ARG A 196 -13.31 1.02 -3.50
N GLN A 197 -12.79 2.17 -3.90
CA GLN A 197 -13.55 3.13 -4.69
C GLN A 197 -13.87 2.49 -6.05
N SER A 198 -15.14 2.26 -6.33
CA SER A 198 -15.63 1.82 -7.64
C SER A 198 -17.02 2.39 -7.89
N ILE A 199 -17.39 2.46 -9.17
CA ILE A 199 -18.78 2.69 -9.58
C ILE A 199 -19.55 1.39 -9.81
N ASN A 200 -18.91 0.22 -9.66
CA ASN A 200 -19.57 -1.08 -9.84
C ASN A 200 -20.43 -1.46 -8.62
N SER A 201 -21.58 -2.06 -8.91
CA SER A 201 -22.46 -2.77 -7.97
C SER A 201 -21.73 -3.69 -6.97
N ALA A 202 -20.63 -4.34 -7.37
CA ALA A 202 -19.85 -5.23 -6.50
C ALA A 202 -19.19 -4.50 -5.30
N GLU A 203 -18.98 -3.19 -5.39
CA GLU A 203 -18.49 -2.35 -4.28
C GLU A 203 -19.62 -1.63 -3.53
N THR A 204 -20.88 -1.96 -3.87
CA THR A 204 -22.07 -1.44 -3.23
C THR A 204 -22.87 -2.55 -2.56
N ASP A 205 -23.60 -2.25 -1.50
CA ASP A 205 -24.45 -3.20 -0.78
C ASP A 205 -25.84 -3.42 -1.42
N GLY A 206 -26.01 -3.02 -2.68
CA GLY A 206 -27.30 -3.03 -3.38
C GLY A 206 -28.28 -1.93 -2.96
N LYS A 207 -27.94 -1.09 -1.97
CA LYS A 207 -28.70 0.09 -1.53
C LYS A 207 -27.90 1.39 -1.64
N GLY A 208 -26.74 1.34 -2.31
CA GLY A 208 -25.82 2.47 -2.46
C GLY A 208 -24.86 2.66 -1.28
N GLY A 209 -24.88 1.79 -0.28
CA GLY A 209 -23.88 1.75 0.79
C GLY A 209 -22.58 1.10 0.32
N LYS A 210 -21.47 1.44 0.98
CA LYS A 210 -20.13 0.91 0.68
C LYS A 210 -20.00 -0.56 1.11
N CYS A 211 -19.49 -1.42 0.24
CA CYS A 211 -19.18 -2.81 0.59
C CYS A 211 -17.79 -2.93 1.25
N TRP A 212 -17.75 -3.05 2.58
CA TRP A 212 -16.50 -3.20 3.34
C TRP A 212 -16.04 -4.66 3.40
N ARG A 213 -14.74 -4.91 3.20
CA ARG A 213 -14.14 -6.24 3.22
C ARG A 213 -12.96 -6.33 4.18
N PRO A 214 -12.68 -7.50 4.77
CA PRO A 214 -11.46 -7.71 5.55
C PRO A 214 -10.21 -7.43 4.70
N ALA A 215 -9.25 -6.71 5.27
CA ALA A 215 -8.02 -6.36 4.58
C ALA A 215 -6.95 -7.47 4.64
N ILE A 216 -6.03 -7.47 3.69
CA ILE A 216 -4.84 -8.35 3.73
C ILE A 216 -3.72 -7.61 4.45
N ILE A 217 -3.14 -8.23 5.46
CA ILE A 217 -2.02 -7.67 6.24
C ILE A 217 -0.71 -8.33 5.82
N GLN A 218 0.29 -7.51 5.48
CA GLN A 218 1.63 -7.95 5.12
C GLN A 218 2.65 -7.41 6.13
N PHE A 219 3.51 -8.29 6.62
CA PHE A 219 4.68 -7.91 7.43
C PHE A 219 5.90 -7.87 6.51
N ILE A 220 6.57 -6.73 6.46
CA ILE A 220 7.67 -6.45 5.54
C ILE A 220 8.94 -6.25 6.37
N ARG A 221 10.08 -6.70 5.82
CA ARG A 221 11.40 -6.56 6.44
C ARG A 221 12.16 -5.38 5.82
#